data_AF-A0A3B1CGH6-F1
#
_entry.id   AF-A0A3B1CGH6-F1
#
_cell.length_a   1.000
_cell.length_b   1.000
_cell.length_c   1.000
_cell.angle_alpha   90.00
_cell.angle_beta   90.00
_cell.angle_gamma   90.00
#
_symmetry.space_group_name_H-M   'P 1'
#
loop_
_entity.id
_entity.type
_entity.pdbx_description
1 polymer ?
#
loop_
_entity_poly.entity_id
_entity_poly.type
_entity_poly.pdbx_seq_one_letter_code
_entity_poly.pdbx_strand_id
1 'polypeptide(L)'
;MKMNRSFFVKTFFILISVAASATFTGAQSARGEIYDYVKSAADILTVEIKRDRELIKPAMWGNQLRKVRKRLVKDLKDKEPLGERLKKYKRPALDQAIKIFISTAEAERKLTKGKTVSFRLRHQAYYTLRDNIPRKETALNIFKNWLGN
;
A
#
# COMPACT_ATOMS: atom_id res chain seq x y z
N MET A 1 48.70 -29.60 16.92
CA MET A 1 47.82 -30.07 15.82
C MET A 1 47.90 -29.04 14.69
N LYS A 2 48.68 -29.27 13.63
CA LYS A 2 48.77 -28.33 12.50
C LYS A 2 47.49 -28.47 11.66
N MET A 3 46.57 -27.54 11.80
CA MET A 3 45.34 -27.54 11.00
C MET A 3 45.73 -27.41 9.53
N ASN A 4 45.39 -28.41 8.72
CA ASN A 4 45.69 -28.40 7.28
C ASN A 4 45.06 -27.15 6.67
N ARG A 5 45.88 -26.20 6.19
CA ARG A 5 45.42 -24.95 5.54
C ARG A 5 44.38 -25.23 4.44
N SER A 6 44.50 -26.37 3.75
CA SER A 6 43.54 -26.83 2.74
C SER A 6 42.13 -27.10 3.30
N PHE A 7 42.01 -27.59 4.54
CA PHE A 7 40.71 -27.85 5.17
C PHE A 7 40.00 -26.53 5.53
N PHE A 8 40.72 -25.56 6.10
CA PHE A 8 40.18 -24.24 6.44
C PHE A 8 39.69 -23.48 5.20
N VAL A 9 40.44 -23.50 4.10
CA VAL A 9 40.04 -22.84 2.85
C VAL A 9 38.78 -23.49 2.28
N LYS A 10 38.68 -24.82 2.27
CA LYS A 10 37.50 -25.53 1.75
C LYS A 10 36.24 -25.28 2.59
N THR A 11 36.32 -25.30 3.92
CA THR A 11 35.18 -24.97 4.78
C THR A 11 34.78 -23.50 4.70
N PHE A 12 35.74 -22.59 4.57
CA PHE A 12 35.48 -21.16 4.36
C PHE A 12 34.72 -20.89 3.04
N PHE A 13 35.13 -21.53 1.95
CA PHE A 13 34.42 -21.41 0.67
C PHE A 13 32.99 -21.97 0.72
N ILE A 14 32.78 -23.11 1.39
CA ILE A 14 31.42 -23.68 1.58
C ILE A 14 30.54 -22.73 2.39
N LEU A 15 31.07 -22.12 3.46
CA LEU A 15 30.33 -21.15 4.28
C LEU A 15 29.98 -19.87 3.50
N ILE A 16 30.90 -19.36 2.66
CA ILE A 16 30.62 -18.23 1.78
C ILE A 16 29.55 -18.60 0.75
N SER A 17 29.63 -19.78 0.13
CA SER A 17 28.64 -20.22 -0.84
C SER A 17 27.24 -20.36 -0.21
N VAL A 18 27.14 -20.91 1.00
CA VAL A 18 25.87 -21.00 1.74
C VAL A 18 25.34 -19.62 2.12
N ALA A 19 26.20 -18.70 2.57
CA ALA A 19 25.81 -17.33 2.88
C ALA A 19 25.38 -16.54 1.63
N ALA A 20 26.09 -16.70 0.51
CA ALA A 20 25.75 -16.10 -0.78
C ALA A 20 24.42 -16.64 -1.33
N SER A 21 24.18 -17.95 -1.23
CA SER A 21 22.91 -18.56 -1.64
C SER A 21 21.74 -18.15 -0.74
N ALA A 22 21.93 -18.02 0.57
CA ALA A 22 20.90 -17.56 1.50
C ALA A 22 20.54 -16.08 1.30
N THR A 23 21.55 -15.23 1.05
CA THR A 23 21.35 -13.82 0.73
C THR A 23 20.68 -13.62 -0.63
N PHE A 24 21.03 -14.43 -1.63
CA PHE A 24 20.43 -14.38 -2.97
C PHE A 24 18.97 -14.85 -2.99
N THR A 25 18.68 -16.00 -2.37
CA THR A 25 17.30 -16.54 -2.28
C THR A 25 16.40 -15.65 -1.44
N GLY A 26 16.89 -15.11 -0.31
CA GLY A 26 16.17 -14.15 0.52
C GLY A 26 15.87 -12.83 -0.20
N ALA A 27 16.84 -12.26 -0.93
CA ALA A 27 16.65 -11.02 -1.68
C ALA A 27 15.67 -11.18 -2.85
N GLN A 28 15.69 -12.33 -3.54
CA GLN A 28 14.76 -12.63 -4.62
C GLN A 28 13.34 -12.86 -4.10
N SER A 29 13.19 -13.59 -2.98
CA SER A 29 11.90 -13.78 -2.30
C SER A 29 11.29 -12.46 -1.83
N ALA A 30 12.08 -11.59 -1.19
CA ALA A 30 11.61 -10.28 -0.73
C ALA A 30 11.23 -9.34 -1.89
N ARG A 31 11.86 -9.51 -3.07
CA ARG A 31 11.53 -8.77 -4.29
C ARG A 31 10.22 -9.26 -4.92
N GLY A 32 9.94 -10.55 -4.87
CA GLY A 32 8.64 -11.10 -5.29
C GLY A 32 7.51 -10.63 -4.37
N GLU A 33 7.72 -10.69 -3.06
CA GLU A 33 6.70 -10.31 -2.09
C GLU A 33 6.31 -8.82 -2.18
N ILE A 34 7.30 -7.92 -2.30
CA ILE A 34 7.01 -6.49 -2.49
C ILE A 34 6.30 -6.23 -3.82
N TYR A 35 6.63 -6.99 -4.88
CA TYR A 35 5.96 -6.87 -6.17
C TYR A 35 4.47 -7.17 -6.04
N ASP A 36 4.11 -8.27 -5.36
CA ASP A 36 2.71 -8.64 -5.13
C ASP A 36 1.96 -7.61 -4.31
N TYR A 37 2.61 -7.02 -3.29
CA TYR A 37 2.01 -5.95 -2.50
C TYR A 37 1.82 -4.65 -3.28
N VAL A 38 2.79 -4.26 -4.09
CA VAL A 38 2.70 -3.05 -4.93
C VAL A 38 1.61 -3.22 -6.00
N LYS A 39 1.53 -4.40 -6.63
CA LYS A 39 0.46 -4.74 -7.57
C LYS A 39 -0.92 -4.64 -6.91
N SER A 40 -1.08 -5.27 -5.75
CA SER A 40 -2.33 -5.22 -4.98
C SER A 40 -2.72 -3.78 -4.61
N ALA A 41 -1.74 -2.92 -4.25
CA ALA A 41 -2.00 -1.53 -3.92
C ALA A 41 -2.43 -0.71 -5.14
N ALA A 42 -1.84 -0.97 -6.31
CA ALA A 42 -2.24 -0.35 -7.56
C ALA A 42 -3.68 -0.74 -7.96
N ASP A 43 -4.05 -2.00 -7.79
CA ASP A 43 -5.41 -2.49 -8.07
C ASP A 43 -6.45 -1.83 -7.15
N ILE A 44 -6.15 -1.77 -5.84
CA ILE A 44 -6.99 -1.06 -4.86
C ILE A 44 -7.17 0.41 -5.24
N LEU A 45 -6.07 1.12 -5.51
CA LEU A 45 -6.14 2.55 -5.89
C LEU A 45 -6.96 2.77 -7.16
N THR A 46 -6.83 1.89 -8.16
CA THR A 46 -7.60 1.98 -9.41
C THR A 46 -9.11 1.90 -9.14
N VAL A 47 -9.54 0.95 -8.31
CA VAL A 47 -10.95 0.79 -7.94
C VAL A 47 -11.43 1.98 -7.11
N GLU A 48 -10.62 2.44 -6.15
CA GLU A 48 -10.95 3.57 -5.29
C GLU A 48 -11.13 4.89 -6.05
N ILE A 49 -10.23 5.20 -7.00
CA ILE A 49 -10.31 6.43 -7.80
C ILE A 49 -11.60 6.44 -8.62
N LYS A 50 -11.91 5.32 -9.30
CA LYS A 50 -13.15 5.19 -10.07
C LYS A 50 -14.37 5.40 -9.18
N ARG A 51 -14.41 4.70 -8.04
CA ARG A 51 -15.47 4.83 -7.03
C ARG A 51 -15.60 6.27 -6.54
N ASP A 52 -14.51 6.93 -6.18
CA ASP A 52 -14.55 8.30 -5.63
C ASP A 52 -15.12 9.27 -6.65
N ARG A 53 -14.70 9.17 -7.91
CA ARG A 53 -15.28 9.94 -9.02
C ARG A 53 -16.78 9.69 -9.18
N GLU A 54 -17.23 8.45 -9.05
CA GLU A 54 -18.67 8.11 -9.09
C GLU A 54 -19.45 8.65 -7.89
N LEU A 55 -18.82 8.70 -6.72
CA LEU A 55 -19.43 9.14 -5.48
C LEU A 55 -19.49 10.67 -5.37
N ILE A 56 -18.53 11.43 -5.88
CA ILE A 56 -18.52 12.90 -5.85
C ILE A 56 -19.49 13.44 -6.91
N LYS A 57 -20.77 13.19 -6.72
CA LYS A 57 -21.86 13.77 -7.51
C LYS A 57 -22.62 14.79 -6.67
N PRO A 58 -23.16 15.86 -7.29
CA PRO A 58 -23.96 16.88 -6.60
C PRO A 58 -25.13 16.32 -5.77
N ALA A 59 -25.60 15.09 -6.05
CA ALA A 59 -26.68 14.41 -5.35
C ALA A 59 -26.30 13.72 -4.00
N MET A 60 -25.07 13.88 -3.49
CA MET A 60 -24.56 13.23 -2.25
C MET A 60 -25.24 13.64 -0.92
N TRP A 61 -26.28 14.47 -0.96
CA TRP A 61 -26.78 15.19 0.22
C TRP A 61 -27.71 14.36 1.12
N GLY A 62 -27.96 13.07 0.84
CA GLY A 62 -28.89 12.21 1.60
C GLY A 62 -28.30 10.87 2.07
N ASN A 63 -29.08 9.79 1.93
CA ASN A 63 -28.75 8.40 2.30
C ASN A 63 -27.43 7.82 1.71
N GLN A 64 -26.75 8.59 0.87
CA GLN A 64 -25.49 8.18 0.24
C GLN A 64 -24.33 8.09 1.24
N LEU A 65 -24.25 8.95 2.27
CA LEU A 65 -23.12 8.87 3.22
C LEU A 65 -23.06 7.53 3.97
N ARG A 66 -24.21 6.92 4.28
CA ARG A 66 -24.26 5.58 4.89
C ARG A 66 -23.71 4.52 3.93
N LYS A 67 -24.02 4.61 2.64
CA LYS A 67 -23.49 3.71 1.60
C LYS A 67 -21.99 3.92 1.40
N VAL A 68 -21.53 5.17 1.35
CA VAL A 68 -20.11 5.54 1.28
C VAL A 68 -19.36 4.95 2.47
N ARG A 69 -19.84 5.14 3.71
CA ARG A 69 -19.20 4.58 4.90
C ARG A 69 -19.11 3.05 4.86
N LYS A 70 -20.17 2.35 4.47
CA LYS A 70 -20.13 0.89 4.32
C LYS A 70 -19.07 0.44 3.30
N ARG A 71 -18.96 1.16 2.17
CA ARG A 71 -17.92 0.89 1.16
C ARG A 71 -16.53 1.16 1.73
N LEU A 72 -16.29 2.34 2.30
CA LEU A 72 -15.01 2.69 2.93
C LEU A 72 -14.59 1.69 4.01
N VAL A 73 -15.52 1.21 4.84
CA VAL A 73 -15.21 0.15 5.83
C VAL A 73 -14.70 -1.12 5.15
N LYS A 74 -15.25 -1.51 4.00
CA LYS A 74 -14.77 -2.66 3.24
C LYS A 74 -13.37 -2.38 2.67
N ASP A 75 -13.20 -1.22 2.04
CA ASP A 75 -11.93 -0.86 1.39
C ASP A 75 -10.78 -0.79 2.42
N LEU A 76 -11.05 -0.26 3.61
CA LEU A 76 -10.07 -0.22 4.72
C LEU A 76 -9.64 -1.61 5.21
N LYS A 77 -10.50 -2.64 5.12
CA LYS A 77 -10.12 -4.01 5.52
C LYS A 77 -9.00 -4.57 4.65
N ASP A 78 -8.97 -4.18 3.37
CA ASP A 78 -7.96 -4.65 2.42
C ASP A 78 -6.75 -3.70 2.41
N LYS A 79 -7.01 -2.40 2.48
CA LYS A 79 -6.00 -1.33 2.37
C LYS A 79 -5.10 -1.21 3.59
N GLU A 80 -5.64 -1.26 4.81
CA GLU A 80 -4.86 -1.01 6.03
C GLU A 80 -3.81 -2.10 6.29
N PRO A 81 -4.12 -3.42 6.21
CA PRO A 81 -3.10 -4.45 6.36
C PRO A 81 -2.02 -4.37 5.28
N LEU A 82 -2.42 -4.02 4.05
CA LEU A 82 -1.47 -3.86 2.94
C LEU A 82 -0.54 -2.65 3.16
N GLY A 83 -1.07 -1.54 3.68
CA GLY A 83 -0.29 -0.37 4.05
C GLY A 83 0.79 -0.69 5.09
N GLU A 84 0.44 -1.46 6.13
CA GLU A 84 1.39 -1.90 7.15
C GLU A 84 2.45 -2.86 6.60
N ARG A 85 2.09 -3.74 5.66
CA ARG A 85 3.07 -4.61 4.98
C ARG A 85 4.03 -3.80 4.11
N LEU A 86 3.53 -2.87 3.32
CA LEU A 86 4.34 -2.01 2.46
C LEU A 86 5.32 -1.14 3.25
N LYS A 87 4.89 -0.63 4.41
CA LYS A 87 5.74 0.18 5.31
C LYS A 87 7.02 -0.54 5.78
N LYS A 88 7.03 -1.87 5.80
CA LYS A 88 8.21 -2.66 6.16
C LYS A 88 9.34 -2.54 5.13
N TYR A 89 9.01 -2.20 3.89
CA TYR A 89 9.98 -2.05 2.82
C TYR A 89 10.36 -0.57 2.66
N LYS A 90 11.59 -0.21 3.03
CA LYS A 90 12.14 1.11 2.74
C LYS A 90 12.64 1.15 1.30
N ARG A 91 11.91 1.80 0.40
CA ARG A 91 12.25 1.85 -1.04
C ARG A 91 12.11 3.30 -1.52
N PRO A 92 13.22 4.01 -1.79
CA PRO A 92 13.18 5.42 -2.18
C PRO A 92 12.21 5.73 -3.33
N ALA A 93 12.12 4.84 -4.32
CA ALA A 93 11.21 4.99 -5.46
C ALA A 93 9.70 4.87 -5.10
N LEU A 94 9.36 4.21 -3.99
CA LEU A 94 7.99 3.91 -3.59
C LEU A 94 7.53 4.69 -2.35
N ASP A 95 8.46 5.22 -1.55
CA ASP A 95 8.16 5.82 -0.25
C ASP A 95 7.08 6.90 -0.33
N GLN A 96 7.06 7.73 -1.38
CA GLN A 96 6.01 8.73 -1.58
C GLN A 96 4.64 8.10 -1.83
N ALA A 97 4.56 7.09 -2.68
CA ALA A 97 3.31 6.38 -2.97
C ALA A 97 2.78 5.64 -1.73
N ILE A 98 3.66 4.99 -0.97
CA ILE A 98 3.32 4.33 0.29
C ILE A 98 2.79 5.35 1.31
N LYS A 99 3.44 6.50 1.48
CA LYS A 99 2.96 7.59 2.35
C LYS A 99 1.57 8.07 1.95
N ILE A 100 1.33 8.27 0.65
CA ILE A 100 0.02 8.68 0.15
C ILE A 100 -1.02 7.58 0.44
N PHE A 101 -0.71 6.32 0.11
CA PHE A 101 -1.59 5.18 0.31
C PHE A 101 -2.05 5.07 1.76
N ILE A 102 -1.12 5.16 2.72
CA ILE A 102 -1.42 5.15 4.16
C ILE A 102 -2.23 6.38 4.57
N SER A 103 -1.80 7.59 4.16
CA SER A 103 -2.49 8.84 4.57
C SER A 103 -3.94 8.91 4.07
N THR A 104 -4.23 8.33 2.89
CA THR A 104 -5.60 8.28 2.36
C THR A 104 -6.45 7.26 3.14
N ALA A 105 -5.88 6.13 3.56
CA ALA A 105 -6.55 5.18 4.44
C ALA A 105 -6.92 5.83 5.79
N GLU A 106 -6.03 6.62 6.38
CA GLU A 106 -6.31 7.35 7.63
C GLU A 106 -7.45 8.36 7.48
N ALA A 107 -7.48 9.09 6.36
CA ALA A 107 -8.55 10.03 6.05
C ALA A 107 -9.91 9.32 5.91
N GLU A 108 -9.93 8.20 5.19
CA GLU A 108 -11.12 7.36 5.01
C GLU A 108 -11.59 6.77 6.35
N ARG A 109 -10.67 6.32 7.21
CA ARG A 109 -10.97 5.84 8.57
C ARG A 109 -11.63 6.93 9.44
N LYS A 110 -11.24 8.20 9.31
CA LYS A 110 -11.91 9.30 10.03
C LYS A 110 -13.38 9.44 9.61
N LEU A 111 -13.69 9.23 8.33
CA LEU A 111 -15.07 9.27 7.82
C LEU A 111 -15.93 8.11 8.31
N THR A 112 -15.34 6.95 8.63
CA THR A 112 -16.10 5.78 9.11
C THR A 112 -16.46 5.87 10.59
N LYS A 113 -15.74 6.66 11.40
CA LYS A 113 -15.92 6.74 12.87
C LYS A 113 -17.12 7.57 13.35
N GLY A 114 -17.65 8.52 12.56
CA GLY A 114 -18.76 9.39 13.00
C GLY A 114 -20.09 8.64 13.15
N LYS A 115 -20.74 8.66 14.32
CA LYS A 115 -22.02 7.93 14.52
C LYS A 115 -23.20 8.60 13.80
N THR A 116 -23.26 9.93 13.82
CA THR A 116 -24.40 10.72 13.32
C THR A 116 -24.12 11.34 11.95
N VAL A 117 -25.10 11.30 11.03
CA VAL A 117 -25.01 11.95 9.71
C VAL A 117 -25.40 13.42 9.86
N SER A 118 -24.41 14.31 9.97
CA SER A 118 -24.63 15.77 10.00
C SER A 118 -24.29 16.41 8.65
N PHE A 119 -24.80 17.63 8.41
CA PHE A 119 -24.39 18.43 7.26
C PHE A 119 -22.87 18.60 7.17
N ARG A 120 -22.22 18.93 8.30
CA ARG A 120 -20.76 19.05 8.40
C ARG A 120 -20.03 17.78 7.97
N LEU A 121 -20.50 16.61 8.39
CA LEU A 121 -19.87 15.34 8.04
C LEU A 121 -20.06 14.98 6.55
N ARG A 122 -21.23 15.28 5.97
CA ARG A 122 -21.46 15.13 4.52
C ARG A 122 -20.50 16.00 3.72
N HIS A 123 -20.35 17.26 4.13
CA HIS A 123 -19.46 18.21 3.48
C HIS A 123 -17.98 17.79 3.57
N GLN A 124 -17.58 17.31 4.75
CA GLN A 124 -16.23 16.78 4.99
C GLN A 124 -15.96 15.54 4.12
N ALA A 125 -16.91 14.60 4.04
CA ALA A 125 -16.77 13.41 3.21
C ALA A 125 -16.61 13.77 1.73
N TYR A 126 -17.40 14.71 1.22
CA TYR A 126 -17.30 15.20 -0.15
C TYR A 126 -15.89 15.72 -0.47
N TYR A 127 -15.38 16.67 0.32
CA TYR A 127 -14.04 17.23 0.08
C TYR A 127 -12.94 16.21 0.30
N THR A 128 -13.06 15.37 1.34
CA THR A 128 -12.06 14.33 1.61
C THR A 128 -11.91 13.38 0.42
N LEU A 129 -13.02 12.92 -0.18
CA LEU A 129 -12.96 12.04 -1.36
C LEU A 129 -12.45 12.79 -2.58
N ARG A 130 -12.93 14.02 -2.82
CA ARG A 130 -12.53 14.85 -3.96
C ARG A 130 -11.04 15.17 -3.95
N ASP A 131 -10.52 15.62 -2.82
CA ASP A 131 -9.14 16.10 -2.71
C ASP A 131 -8.16 14.92 -2.64
N ASN A 132 -8.62 13.73 -2.25
CA ASN A 132 -7.79 12.53 -2.26
C ASN A 132 -7.65 11.88 -3.64
N ILE A 133 -8.57 12.10 -4.60
CA ILE A 133 -8.43 11.56 -5.97
C ILE A 133 -7.07 11.87 -6.59
N PRO A 134 -6.64 13.15 -6.73
CA PRO A 134 -5.38 13.46 -7.39
C PRO A 134 -4.18 12.86 -6.65
N ARG A 135 -4.25 12.77 -5.31
CA ARG A 135 -3.20 12.13 -4.50
C ARG A 135 -3.11 10.63 -4.82
N LYS A 136 -4.25 9.94 -4.86
CA LYS A 136 -4.34 8.52 -5.21
C LYS A 136 -3.84 8.26 -6.62
N GLU A 137 -4.14 9.13 -7.58
CA GLU A 137 -3.63 9.07 -8.95
C GLU A 137 -2.09 9.17 -8.98
N THR A 138 -1.50 10.11 -8.24
CA THR A 138 -0.04 10.20 -8.10
C THR A 138 0.55 8.90 -7.55
N ALA A 139 -0.02 8.34 -6.49
CA ALA A 139 0.46 7.09 -5.92
C ALA A 139 0.31 5.91 -6.89
N LEU A 140 -0.81 5.85 -7.62
CA LEU A 140 -1.08 4.82 -8.63
C LEU A 140 -0.05 4.87 -9.75
N ASN A 141 0.27 6.06 -10.25
CA ASN A 141 1.26 6.22 -11.32
C ASN A 141 2.65 5.79 -10.86
N ILE A 142 3.06 6.13 -9.64
CA ILE A 142 4.35 5.69 -9.07
C ILE A 142 4.38 4.15 -8.96
N PHE A 143 3.31 3.53 -8.45
CA PHE A 143 3.25 2.07 -8.36
C PHE A 143 3.29 1.40 -9.74
N LYS A 144 2.55 1.91 -10.73
CA LYS A 144 2.57 1.38 -12.11
C LYS A 144 3.94 1.48 -12.77
N ASN A 145 4.56 2.67 -12.69
CA ASN A 145 5.91 2.89 -13.22
C ASN A 145 6.92 1.91 -12.60
N TRP A 146 6.81 1.65 -11.29
CA TRP A 146 7.68 0.69 -10.61
C TRP A 146 7.43 -0.76 -11.05
N LEU A 147 6.19 -1.12 -11.35
CA LEU A 147 5.82 -2.44 -11.89
C LEU A 147 6.23 -2.63 -13.36
N GLY A 148 6.66 -1.57 -14.05
CA GLY A 148 7.03 -1.60 -15.46
C GLY A 148 5.85 -1.41 -16.43
N ASN A 149 4.74 -0.85 -15.96
CA ASN A 149 3.54 -0.52 -16.75
C ASN A 149 3.34 0.99 -16.92
#